data_AF-A0A177W934-F1
#
_entry.id   AF-A0A177W934-F1
#
_cell.length_a   1.000
_cell.length_b   1.000
_cell.length_c   1.000
_cell.angle_alpha   90.00
_cell.angle_beta   90.00
_cell.angle_gamma   90.00
#
_symmetry.space_group_name_H-M   'P 1'
#
loop_
_entity.id
_entity.type
_entity.pdbx_description
1 polymer ?
#
loop_
_entity_poly.entity_id
_entity_poly.type
_entity_poly.pdbx_seq_one_letter_code
_entity_poly.pdbx_strand_id
1 'polypeptide(L)'
;MIIELPDDYDISNDKDIVKSNHSQKTGPNSNSSSIPNVAIISSNQVQPDSTMVVAAIAAENAELKKDELHSPPLITEIPSHVSIKTDVGVPTAASDRKKFSFTYLKDAKFPGFDDKETQACLFKWGMQDHCYIKRFTYDQYLKPYDIDMFLLDFFNANPQIKVQGTMDRWGTLGNVTNVSKEETNHTITSLDFFDRLLTNGIVRSNGQITKCMDEYHDSFLVADNLRKCLLMPEFDLYDLFSPDDRREFIFHVFQAMCLGGRLCQYENDLEPYLQVTKKLYKDLITVVKDPLTNKLKVASFIYKITQVKSSVSQLFPLEHPQNFCYVSIDPMRRHINLLYHASAVYY
;
A
#
# COMPACT_ATOMS: atom_id res chain seq x y z
N MET A 1 -44.35 35.32 7.52
CA MET A 1 -44.20 35.84 6.15
C MET A 1 -44.00 34.61 5.27
N ILE A 2 -45.06 34.20 4.59
CA ILE A 2 -45.18 32.98 3.77
C ILE A 2 -45.46 33.47 2.35
N ILE A 3 -44.68 33.02 1.37
CA ILE A 3 -44.95 33.09 -0.09
C ILE A 3 -44.18 31.89 -0.68
N GLU A 4 -44.82 30.75 -0.95
CA GLU A 4 -45.48 30.32 -2.20
C GLU A 4 -44.54 30.22 -3.42
N LEU A 5 -44.43 28.99 -3.95
CA LEU A 5 -43.91 28.65 -5.28
C LEU A 5 -45.04 27.95 -6.06
N PRO A 6 -45.19 28.17 -7.39
CA PRO A 6 -46.36 27.70 -8.12
C PRO A 6 -46.19 26.32 -8.78
N ASP A 7 -47.33 25.67 -8.93
CA ASP A 7 -47.59 24.38 -9.55
C ASP A 7 -47.45 24.35 -11.10
N ASP A 8 -47.18 23.14 -11.58
CA ASP A 8 -47.67 22.44 -12.78
C ASP A 8 -47.83 23.17 -14.12
N TYR A 9 -47.18 22.59 -15.14
CA TYR A 9 -47.76 22.46 -16.49
C TYR A 9 -47.32 21.13 -17.11
N ASP A 10 -48.28 20.21 -17.25
CA ASP A 10 -48.28 19.08 -18.17
C ASP A 10 -49.27 19.41 -19.31
N ILE A 11 -49.03 18.88 -20.51
CA ILE A 11 -50.04 18.42 -21.49
C ILE A 11 -49.31 17.84 -22.73
N SER A 12 -49.73 16.62 -23.02
CA SER A 12 -49.52 15.73 -24.15
C SER A 12 -50.07 16.16 -25.53
N ASN A 13 -49.72 15.34 -26.55
CA ASN A 13 -50.29 15.15 -27.91
C ASN A 13 -49.59 15.94 -29.02
N ASP A 14 -49.30 15.42 -30.22
CA ASP A 14 -49.77 14.27 -31.03
C ASP A 14 -48.59 13.83 -31.96
N LYS A 15 -48.35 12.55 -32.30
CA LYS A 15 -48.93 11.76 -33.44
C LYS A 15 -49.01 12.55 -34.76
N ASP A 16 -48.65 12.11 -35.96
CA ASP A 16 -48.36 10.84 -36.65
C ASP A 16 -47.44 11.24 -37.86
N ILE A 17 -46.69 10.37 -38.56
CA ILE A 17 -47.02 9.61 -39.79
C ILE A 17 -45.61 9.31 -40.39
N VAL A 18 -45.05 8.08 -40.45
CA VAL A 18 -45.37 6.89 -41.27
C VAL A 18 -44.95 6.97 -42.76
N LYS A 19 -44.23 5.91 -43.19
CA LYS A 19 -44.05 5.31 -44.54
C LYS A 19 -42.87 5.81 -45.41
N SER A 20 -41.83 4.98 -45.62
CA SER A 20 -41.69 3.82 -46.56
C SER A 20 -41.29 4.29 -47.97
N ASN A 21 -40.27 3.79 -48.67
CA ASN A 21 -40.04 2.44 -49.23
C ASN A 21 -38.69 2.51 -50.01
N HIS A 22 -37.76 1.55 -49.95
CA HIS A 22 -37.71 0.23 -50.61
C HIS A 22 -36.98 0.18 -51.98
N SER A 23 -36.08 -0.81 -52.12
CA SER A 23 -35.55 -1.51 -53.33
C SER A 23 -34.04 -1.33 -53.58
N GLN A 24 -33.21 -2.39 -53.44
CA GLN A 24 -32.91 -3.51 -54.39
C GLN A 24 -32.24 -3.01 -55.68
N LYS A 25 -31.19 -3.57 -56.31
CA LYS A 25 -30.42 -4.84 -56.38
C LYS A 25 -29.09 -4.44 -57.13
N THR A 26 -27.95 -5.16 -57.16
CA THR A 26 -27.62 -6.38 -57.94
C THR A 26 -26.09 -6.63 -57.88
N GLY A 27 -25.65 -7.89 -57.76
CA GLY A 27 -24.67 -8.54 -58.66
C GLY A 27 -23.14 -8.48 -58.40
N PRO A 28 -22.35 -9.47 -58.90
CA PRO A 28 -21.22 -10.09 -58.19
C PRO A 28 -19.85 -10.06 -58.93
N ASN A 29 -18.72 -10.36 -58.25
CA ASN A 29 -17.72 -11.37 -58.71
C ASN A 29 -16.39 -11.45 -57.90
N SER A 30 -15.99 -12.72 -57.69
CA SER A 30 -14.66 -13.37 -57.60
C SER A 30 -13.34 -12.59 -57.49
N ASN A 31 -12.45 -13.06 -56.60
CA ASN A 31 -11.04 -13.48 -56.86
C ASN A 31 -10.38 -13.87 -55.51
N SER A 32 -10.13 -15.14 -55.22
CA SER A 32 -8.97 -15.98 -55.59
C SER A 32 -7.64 -15.55 -54.93
N SER A 33 -7.17 -16.46 -54.08
CA SER A 33 -5.95 -16.49 -53.28
C SER A 33 -4.68 -16.71 -54.11
N SER A 34 -3.58 -16.05 -53.78
CA SER A 34 -2.21 -16.46 -54.17
C SER A 34 -1.18 -15.84 -53.22
N ILE A 35 -0.48 -16.69 -52.47
CA ILE A 35 0.72 -16.38 -51.66
C ILE A 35 1.94 -16.79 -52.50
N PRO A 36 3.00 -15.97 -52.63
CA PRO A 36 4.26 -16.45 -53.18
C PRO A 36 5.31 -16.75 -52.10
N ASN A 37 6.00 -17.87 -52.34
CA ASN A 37 7.14 -18.44 -51.62
C ASN A 37 8.36 -17.50 -51.56
N VAL A 38 9.06 -17.51 -50.42
CA VAL A 38 10.39 -16.93 -50.26
C VAL A 38 11.45 -18.02 -50.45
N ALA A 39 12.37 -17.79 -51.39
CA ALA A 39 13.53 -18.62 -51.64
C ALA A 39 14.71 -18.23 -50.73
N ILE A 40 15.42 -19.25 -50.24
CA ILE A 40 16.63 -19.15 -49.41
C ILE A 40 17.86 -19.03 -50.34
N ILE A 41 18.66 -17.99 -50.17
CA ILE A 41 20.02 -17.88 -50.73
C ILE A 41 21.01 -17.80 -49.57
N SER A 42 21.98 -18.72 -49.61
CA SER A 42 23.07 -18.88 -48.66
C SER A 42 24.21 -17.90 -48.97
N SER A 43 24.76 -17.22 -47.96
CA SER A 43 26.04 -16.52 -48.03
C SER A 43 26.88 -16.80 -46.78
N ASN A 44 28.07 -17.38 -47.02
CA ASN A 44 29.11 -17.64 -46.01
C ASN A 44 29.76 -16.33 -45.56
N GLN A 45 29.78 -16.08 -44.25
CA GLN A 45 30.75 -15.20 -43.58
C GLN A 45 31.18 -15.83 -42.26
N VAL A 46 32.49 -15.96 -42.08
CA VAL A 46 33.16 -16.55 -40.92
C VAL A 46 33.11 -15.56 -39.75
N GLN A 47 32.61 -15.98 -38.58
CA GLN A 47 32.62 -15.19 -37.33
C GLN A 47 33.75 -15.68 -36.40
N PRO A 48 34.44 -14.77 -35.66
CA PRO A 48 35.54 -15.14 -34.78
C PRO A 48 35.07 -15.63 -33.40
N ASP A 49 35.94 -16.43 -32.79
CA ASP A 49 35.80 -17.15 -31.53
C ASP A 49 35.42 -16.25 -30.34
N SER A 50 34.34 -16.62 -29.62
CA SER A 50 33.70 -15.84 -28.54
C SER A 50 34.53 -15.73 -27.26
N THR A 51 35.71 -16.35 -27.21
CA THR A 51 36.56 -16.39 -26.02
C THR A 51 37.46 -15.16 -25.88
N MET A 52 37.76 -14.44 -26.97
CA MET A 52 38.64 -13.26 -26.94
C MET A 52 37.93 -11.94 -26.57
N VAL A 53 36.62 -11.82 -26.76
CA VAL A 53 35.87 -10.57 -26.48
C VAL A 53 35.60 -10.41 -24.97
N VAL A 54 35.47 -11.51 -24.23
CA VAL A 54 35.21 -11.51 -22.78
C VAL A 54 36.44 -11.09 -21.97
N ALA A 55 37.66 -11.37 -22.47
CA ALA A 55 38.90 -11.01 -21.80
C ALA A 55 39.23 -9.49 -21.88
N ALA A 56 38.85 -8.82 -22.98
CA ALA A 56 39.12 -7.39 -23.17
C ALA A 56 38.24 -6.50 -22.28
N ILE A 57 36.97 -6.87 -22.06
CA ILE A 57 36.02 -6.11 -21.23
C ILE A 57 36.34 -6.26 -19.72
N ALA A 58 36.97 -7.36 -19.32
CA ALA A 58 37.39 -7.58 -17.93
C ALA A 58 38.61 -6.74 -17.53
N ALA A 59 39.51 -6.41 -18.48
CA ALA A 59 40.69 -5.60 -18.22
C ALA A 59 40.37 -4.11 -18.07
N GLU A 60 39.45 -3.57 -18.89
CA GLU A 60 39.07 -2.15 -18.86
C GLU A 60 38.29 -1.75 -17.59
N ASN A 61 37.55 -2.69 -16.99
CA ASN A 61 36.83 -2.48 -15.71
C ASN A 61 37.72 -2.58 -14.46
N ALA A 62 38.94 -3.11 -14.59
CA ALA A 62 39.90 -3.20 -13.48
C ALA A 62 40.68 -1.89 -13.27
N GLU A 63 40.77 -1.04 -14.30
CA GLU A 63 41.55 0.20 -14.27
C GLU A 63 40.76 1.42 -13.79
N LEU A 64 39.42 1.35 -13.78
CA LEU A 64 38.52 2.40 -13.27
C LEU A 64 38.24 2.35 -11.76
N LYS A 65 38.85 1.44 -11.00
CA LYS A 65 38.62 1.26 -9.55
C LYS A 65 39.75 1.76 -8.63
N LYS A 66 40.71 2.54 -9.14
CA LYS A 66 41.88 2.98 -8.35
C LYS A 66 41.85 4.41 -7.80
N ASP A 67 40.89 5.25 -8.17
CA ASP A 67 40.78 6.60 -7.62
C ASP A 67 39.41 6.83 -6.99
N GLU A 68 39.28 6.51 -5.70
CA GLU A 68 38.53 7.31 -4.72
C GLU A 68 38.81 6.77 -3.31
N LEU A 69 39.83 7.36 -2.69
CA LEU A 69 40.23 7.12 -1.32
C LEU A 69 39.75 8.29 -0.44
N HIS A 70 39.18 7.93 0.72
CA HIS A 70 38.98 8.69 1.95
C HIS A 70 37.65 9.44 2.22
N SER A 71 36.78 8.79 2.99
CA SER A 71 36.30 9.29 4.29
C SER A 71 35.94 8.10 5.20
N PRO A 72 36.22 8.13 6.51
CA PRO A 72 36.16 6.94 7.36
C PRO A 72 34.72 6.56 7.74
N PRO A 73 34.41 5.26 7.95
CA PRO A 73 33.14 4.87 8.52
C PRO A 73 33.09 5.25 10.01
N LEU A 74 32.03 5.94 10.43
CA LEU A 74 31.70 6.07 11.85
C LEU A 74 31.23 4.71 12.38
N ILE A 75 32.14 4.00 13.03
CA ILE A 75 31.80 2.89 13.93
C ILE A 75 31.46 3.51 15.28
N THR A 76 30.21 3.37 15.71
CA THR A 76 29.83 3.63 17.11
C THR A 76 29.69 2.29 17.81
N GLU A 77 30.64 1.99 18.69
CA GLU A 77 30.58 0.82 19.58
C GLU A 77 29.34 0.91 20.50
N ILE A 78 28.68 -0.23 20.68
CA ILE A 78 27.58 -0.38 21.65
C ILE A 78 28.22 -0.71 23.00
N PRO A 79 28.08 0.11 24.06
CA PRO A 79 28.55 -0.27 25.37
C PRO A 79 27.65 -1.38 25.95
N SER A 80 28.27 -2.51 26.28
CA SER A 80 27.68 -3.57 27.08
C SER A 80 27.59 -3.12 28.55
N HIS A 81 26.52 -3.57 29.21
CA HIS A 81 26.16 -3.41 30.63
C HIS A 81 25.37 -2.15 31.03
N VAL A 82 24.06 -2.32 31.22
CA VAL A 82 23.33 -1.59 32.26
C VAL A 82 22.42 -2.58 33.00
N SER A 83 22.69 -2.77 34.28
CA SER A 83 21.88 -3.56 35.22
C SER A 83 20.55 -2.87 35.49
N ILE A 84 19.45 -3.63 35.44
CA ILE A 84 18.10 -3.15 35.76
C ILE A 84 17.97 -3.00 37.28
N LYS A 85 17.74 -1.78 37.76
CA LYS A 85 17.08 -1.54 39.05
C LYS A 85 15.68 -1.03 38.75
N THR A 86 14.69 -1.77 39.24
CA THR A 86 13.28 -1.38 39.29
C THR A 86 13.11 -0.31 40.35
N ASP A 87 12.63 0.87 39.97
CA ASP A 87 12.03 1.81 40.91
C ASP A 87 10.72 2.33 40.33
N VAL A 88 9.64 2.13 41.10
CA VAL A 88 8.28 2.50 40.79
C VAL A 88 8.08 3.92 41.32
N GLY A 89 8.11 4.91 40.43
CA GLY A 89 7.92 6.31 40.77
C GLY A 89 7.24 7.08 39.64
N VAL A 90 6.06 7.61 39.93
CA VAL A 90 5.30 8.52 39.05
C VAL A 90 6.15 9.77 38.78
N PRO A 91 6.47 10.14 37.51
CA PRO A 91 7.16 11.39 37.25
C PRO A 91 6.15 12.52 37.00
N THR A 92 5.94 13.34 38.03
CA THR A 92 5.36 14.68 37.92
C THR A 92 6.51 15.68 37.87
N ALA A 93 6.97 16.04 36.67
CA ALA A 93 7.78 17.23 36.41
C ALA A 93 7.72 17.56 34.90
N ALA A 94 7.46 18.82 34.56
CA ALA A 94 7.60 19.32 33.20
C ALA A 94 9.07 19.16 32.77
N SER A 95 9.35 18.05 32.10
CA SER A 95 10.69 17.67 31.68
C SER A 95 11.17 18.61 30.58
N ASP A 96 12.41 19.10 30.70
CA ASP A 96 13.27 19.65 29.64
C ASP A 96 13.57 18.59 28.56
N ARG A 97 12.55 17.81 28.16
CA ARG A 97 12.64 16.88 27.04
C ARG A 97 12.73 17.71 25.78
N LYS A 98 13.83 17.55 25.05
CA LYS A 98 13.96 18.16 23.74
C LYS A 98 12.90 17.55 22.82
N LYS A 99 11.95 18.37 22.37
CA LYS A 99 10.90 17.93 21.44
C LYS A 99 11.51 17.60 20.08
N PHE A 100 10.94 16.61 19.41
CA PHE A 100 11.28 16.33 18.01
C PHE A 100 10.76 17.43 17.09
N SER A 101 11.55 17.80 16.10
CA SER A 101 11.14 18.68 15.02
C SER A 101 10.96 17.88 13.75
N PHE A 102 9.89 18.17 13.01
CA PHE A 102 9.51 17.42 11.82
C PHE A 102 9.40 18.35 10.61
N THR A 103 9.80 17.84 9.45
CA THR A 103 9.64 18.56 8.18
C THR A 103 8.86 17.71 7.20
N TYR A 104 7.74 18.24 6.71
CA TYR A 104 6.96 17.60 5.66
C TYR A 104 7.69 17.66 4.31
N LEU A 105 7.91 16.51 3.69
CA LEU A 105 8.52 16.40 2.36
C LEU A 105 7.42 16.41 1.29
N LYS A 106 6.95 17.61 0.93
CA LYS A 106 5.86 17.81 -0.04
C LYS A 106 6.11 17.17 -1.42
N ASP A 107 7.38 17.06 -1.81
CA ASP A 107 7.80 16.55 -3.13
C ASP A 107 8.23 15.07 -3.06
N ALA A 108 8.07 14.41 -1.90
CA ALA A 108 8.36 13.01 -1.77
C ALA A 108 7.52 12.19 -2.76
N LYS A 109 8.18 11.24 -3.42
CA LYS A 109 7.57 10.34 -4.39
C LYS A 109 7.38 8.96 -3.79
N PHE A 110 6.27 8.33 -4.15
CA PHE A 110 5.93 6.98 -3.79
C PHE A 110 5.68 6.21 -5.08
N PRO A 111 6.75 5.75 -5.77
CA PRO A 111 6.64 5.19 -7.11
C PRO A 111 5.72 3.98 -7.18
N GLY A 112 5.51 3.25 -6.09
CA GLY A 112 4.52 2.19 -6.01
C GLY A 112 3.10 2.68 -5.81
N PHE A 113 2.86 3.67 -4.94
CA PHE A 113 1.54 4.24 -4.70
C PHE A 113 1.06 5.12 -5.87
N ASP A 114 1.95 5.96 -6.42
CA ASP A 114 1.69 6.90 -7.52
C ASP A 114 1.62 6.21 -8.89
N ASP A 115 1.94 4.92 -8.95
CA ASP A 115 1.88 4.09 -10.15
C ASP A 115 0.48 4.05 -10.76
N LYS A 116 0.40 4.11 -12.09
CA LYS A 116 -0.88 4.25 -12.80
C LYS A 116 -1.80 3.07 -12.57
N GLU A 117 -1.28 1.85 -12.64
CA GLU A 117 -2.05 0.62 -12.42
C GLU A 117 -2.50 0.52 -10.96
N THR A 118 -1.66 0.94 -10.02
CA THR A 118 -2.00 1.01 -8.59
C THR A 118 -3.13 2.00 -8.34
N GLN A 119 -3.04 3.21 -8.89
CA GLN A 119 -4.09 4.22 -8.80
C GLN A 119 -5.41 3.75 -9.44
N ALA A 120 -5.34 3.04 -10.57
CA ALA A 120 -6.52 2.44 -11.19
C ALA A 120 -7.17 1.36 -10.30
N CYS A 121 -6.36 0.54 -9.63
CA CYS A 121 -6.87 -0.44 -8.66
C CYS A 121 -7.48 0.25 -7.42
N LEU A 122 -6.80 1.25 -6.84
CA LEU A 122 -7.33 2.01 -5.70
C LEU A 122 -8.61 2.75 -6.05
N PHE A 123 -8.75 3.26 -7.28
CA PHE A 123 -9.99 3.84 -7.79
C PHE A 123 -11.08 2.78 -7.83
N LYS A 124 -10.82 1.65 -8.49
CA LYS A 124 -11.76 0.52 -8.62
C LYS A 124 -12.24 0.03 -7.25
N TRP A 125 -11.32 -0.14 -6.30
CA TRP A 125 -11.64 -0.59 -4.95
C TRP A 125 -12.22 0.52 -4.06
N GLY A 126 -12.34 1.76 -4.54
CA GLY A 126 -12.95 2.86 -3.79
C GLY A 126 -12.12 3.38 -2.62
N MET A 127 -10.80 3.33 -2.76
CA MET A 127 -9.82 3.82 -1.77
C MET A 127 -9.12 5.11 -2.21
N GLN A 128 -9.08 5.42 -3.52
CA GLN A 128 -8.21 6.47 -4.07
C GLN A 128 -8.37 7.85 -3.40
N ASP A 129 -9.61 8.30 -3.21
CA ASP A 129 -9.88 9.64 -2.65
C ASP A 129 -9.79 9.69 -1.11
N HIS A 130 -9.67 8.53 -0.47
CA HIS A 130 -9.70 8.35 0.99
C HIS A 130 -8.39 7.80 1.55
N CYS A 131 -7.42 7.51 0.69
CA CYS A 131 -6.12 6.94 1.01
C CYS A 131 -4.99 7.90 0.61
N TYR A 132 -3.99 8.08 1.46
CA TYR A 132 -2.78 8.81 1.09
C TYR A 132 -1.54 8.28 1.79
N ILE A 133 -0.38 8.55 1.19
CA ILE A 133 0.93 8.42 1.83
C ILE A 133 1.59 9.80 1.93
N LYS A 134 2.10 10.16 3.11
CA LYS A 134 2.90 11.38 3.34
C LYS A 134 4.25 11.04 3.94
N ARG A 135 5.30 11.73 3.49
CA ARG A 135 6.65 11.59 4.04
C ARG A 135 7.05 12.80 4.86
N PHE A 136 7.70 12.55 5.98
CA PHE A 136 8.30 13.56 6.84
C PHE A 136 9.73 13.16 7.19
N THR A 137 10.55 14.12 7.59
CA THR A 137 11.86 13.89 8.23
C THR A 137 11.87 14.39 9.66
N TYR A 138 12.85 13.95 10.45
CA TYR A 138 13.03 14.41 11.84
C TYR A 138 14.51 14.63 12.20
N ASP A 139 14.74 15.48 13.19
CA ASP A 139 16.04 16.11 13.48
C ASP A 139 16.96 15.32 14.43
N GLN A 140 16.41 14.38 15.21
CA GLN A 140 17.09 13.71 16.31
C GLN A 140 17.12 12.19 16.13
N TYR A 141 18.01 11.49 16.84
CA TYR A 141 17.96 10.03 16.89
C TYR A 141 16.76 9.59 17.72
N LEU A 142 15.95 8.70 17.16
CA LEU A 142 14.83 8.08 17.87
C LEU A 142 15.34 6.87 18.64
N LYS A 143 15.20 6.89 19.97
CA LYS A 143 15.46 5.73 20.81
C LYS A 143 14.16 4.94 21.01
N PRO A 144 14.21 3.60 21.15
CA PRO A 144 12.99 2.78 21.24
C PRO A 144 12.01 3.23 22.34
N TYR A 145 12.53 3.63 23.50
CA TYR A 145 11.71 4.06 24.64
C TYR A 145 11.07 5.45 24.46
N ASP A 146 11.49 6.24 23.47
CA ASP A 146 10.95 7.57 23.21
C ASP A 146 9.76 7.54 22.23
N ILE A 147 9.36 6.36 21.74
CA ILE A 147 8.38 6.23 20.65
C ILE A 147 7.02 6.88 20.95
N ASP A 148 6.51 6.75 22.18
CA ASP A 148 5.21 7.31 22.58
C ASP A 148 5.22 8.82 22.46
N MET A 149 6.29 9.41 22.98
CA MET A 149 6.49 10.84 22.98
C MET A 149 6.85 11.39 21.60
N PHE A 150 7.58 10.61 20.81
CA PHE A 150 7.88 10.91 19.41
C PHE A 150 6.59 11.00 18.58
N LEU A 151 5.68 10.02 18.72
CA LEU A 151 4.41 10.04 18.02
C LEU A 151 3.50 11.18 18.50
N LEU A 152 3.49 11.47 19.80
CA LEU A 152 2.78 12.63 20.34
C LEU A 152 3.27 13.94 19.74
N ASP A 153 4.60 14.15 19.67
CA ASP A 153 5.18 15.33 19.03
C ASP A 153 4.87 15.34 17.52
N PHE A 154 4.96 14.19 16.86
CA PHE A 154 4.70 14.04 15.43
C PHE A 154 3.27 14.47 15.06
N PHE A 155 2.25 13.96 15.75
CA PHE A 155 0.87 14.32 15.44
C PHE A 155 0.50 15.76 15.81
N ASN A 156 1.21 16.37 16.77
CA ASN A 156 1.03 17.80 17.11
C ASN A 156 1.74 18.75 16.12
N ALA A 157 2.90 18.36 15.61
CA ALA A 157 3.75 19.25 14.81
C ALA A 157 3.33 19.35 13.33
N ASN A 158 2.49 18.44 12.84
CA ASN A 158 2.25 18.25 11.40
C ASN A 158 0.79 18.56 11.00
N PRO A 159 0.41 19.82 10.76
CA PRO A 159 -0.94 20.20 10.30
C PRO A 159 -1.30 19.66 8.90
N GLN A 160 -0.31 19.11 8.19
CA GLN A 160 -0.48 18.41 6.91
C GLN A 160 -1.13 17.04 7.10
N ILE A 161 -1.11 16.45 8.30
CA ILE A 161 -1.87 15.24 8.60
C ILE A 161 -3.35 15.62 8.62
N LYS A 162 -4.09 15.08 7.64
CA LYS A 162 -5.53 15.26 7.52
C LYS A 162 -6.22 13.96 7.88
N VAL A 163 -7.37 14.07 8.53
CA VAL A 163 -8.21 12.94 8.94
C VAL A 163 -9.60 13.09 8.36
N GLN A 164 -10.29 11.98 8.16
CA GLN A 164 -11.61 11.97 7.57
C GLN A 164 -12.67 12.11 8.67
N GLY A 165 -13.54 13.11 8.54
CA GLY A 165 -14.67 13.32 9.43
C GLY A 165 -15.92 12.54 9.04
N THR A 166 -16.89 12.49 9.95
CA THR A 166 -18.17 11.76 9.79
C THR A 166 -19.03 12.25 8.62
N MET A 167 -18.83 13.49 8.16
CA MET A 167 -19.53 14.09 7.01
C MET A 167 -18.73 13.95 5.70
N ASP A 168 -17.81 13.00 5.64
CA ASP A 168 -16.94 12.76 4.49
C ASP A 168 -16.09 13.99 4.08
N ARG A 169 -15.60 14.72 5.08
CA ARG A 169 -14.76 15.91 4.89
C ARG A 169 -13.40 15.71 5.54
N TRP A 170 -12.37 16.13 4.83
CA TRP A 170 -11.02 16.21 5.36
C TRP A 170 -10.92 17.31 6.42
N GLY A 171 -10.46 16.95 7.61
CA GLY A 171 -10.26 17.83 8.76
C GLY A 171 -8.86 17.73 9.35
N THR A 172 -8.66 18.38 10.49
CA THR A 172 -7.42 18.34 11.28
C THR A 172 -7.68 17.75 12.65
N LEU A 173 -6.65 17.20 13.27
CA LEU A 173 -6.74 16.69 14.64
C LEU A 173 -6.83 17.83 15.68
N GLY A 174 -6.21 18.99 15.41
CA GLY A 174 -6.06 20.05 16.42
C GLY A 174 -4.95 19.72 17.42
N ASN A 175 -5.12 20.06 18.70
CA ASN A 175 -4.16 19.70 19.74
C ASN A 175 -4.31 18.23 20.09
N VAL A 176 -3.20 17.48 20.07
CA VAL A 176 -3.16 16.06 20.40
C VAL A 176 -2.58 15.87 21.81
N THR A 177 -3.31 15.14 22.66
CA THR A 177 -2.94 14.90 24.06
C THR A 177 -2.50 13.46 24.32
N ASN A 178 -2.89 12.52 23.46
CA ASN A 178 -2.48 11.12 23.56
C ASN A 178 -2.54 10.45 22.18
N VAL A 179 -1.62 9.53 21.93
CA VAL A 179 -1.57 8.66 20.75
C VAL A 179 -1.42 7.23 21.21
N SER A 180 -2.40 6.38 20.90
CA SER A 180 -2.37 4.94 21.15
C SER A 180 -1.97 4.20 19.87
N LYS A 181 -1.20 3.12 20.04
CA LYS A 181 -0.60 2.38 18.93
C LYS A 181 -0.43 0.90 19.26
N GLU A 182 -0.29 0.12 18.21
CA GLU A 182 0.15 -1.26 18.22
C GLU A 182 1.43 -1.38 17.39
N GLU A 183 2.42 -2.10 17.90
CA GLU A 183 3.60 -2.47 17.11
C GLU A 183 3.23 -3.64 16.21
N THR A 184 3.54 -3.51 14.91
CA THR A 184 3.35 -4.60 13.94
C THR A 184 4.58 -5.50 13.93
N ASN A 185 4.41 -6.77 13.55
CA ASN A 185 5.54 -7.55 13.07
C ASN A 185 5.96 -6.98 11.69
N HIS A 186 7.25 -7.00 11.39
CA HIS A 186 7.75 -6.47 10.14
C HIS A 186 9.02 -7.22 9.73
N THR A 187 8.90 -8.53 9.59
CA THR A 187 10.03 -9.42 9.29
C THR A 187 10.05 -9.94 7.86
N ILE A 188 8.89 -9.94 7.19
CA ILE A 188 8.71 -10.52 5.87
C ILE A 188 9.23 -9.59 4.77
N THR A 189 10.12 -10.10 3.91
CA THR A 189 10.70 -9.33 2.79
C THR A 189 10.26 -9.82 1.41
N SER A 190 9.40 -10.83 1.33
CA SER A 190 9.03 -11.52 0.10
C SER A 190 7.52 -11.80 0.06
N LEU A 191 6.97 -11.89 -1.17
CA LEU A 191 5.56 -12.22 -1.38
C LEU A 191 5.28 -13.73 -1.29
N ASP A 192 6.31 -14.58 -1.27
CA ASP A 192 6.17 -16.03 -1.06
C ASP A 192 5.41 -16.37 0.23
N PHE A 193 5.39 -15.44 1.18
CA PHE A 193 4.52 -15.44 2.35
C PHE A 193 3.05 -15.78 2.04
N PHE A 194 2.55 -15.34 0.88
CA PHE A 194 1.18 -15.55 0.40
C PHE A 194 1.01 -16.80 -0.48
N ASP A 195 2.08 -17.54 -0.84
CA ASP A 195 2.00 -18.75 -1.67
C ASP A 195 1.08 -19.82 -1.04
N ARG A 196 0.95 -19.79 0.28
CA ARG A 196 0.04 -20.64 1.04
C ARG A 196 -1.44 -20.50 0.63
N LEU A 197 -1.85 -19.35 0.06
CA LEU A 197 -3.19 -19.16 -0.50
C LEU A 197 -3.44 -20.12 -1.67
N LEU A 198 -2.42 -20.31 -2.52
CA LEU A 198 -2.46 -21.22 -3.65
C LEU A 198 -2.39 -22.68 -3.18
N THR A 199 -1.45 -22.99 -2.29
CA THR A 199 -1.23 -24.36 -1.80
C THR A 199 -2.44 -24.94 -1.07
N ASN A 200 -3.28 -24.09 -0.47
CA ASN A 200 -4.45 -24.51 0.32
C ASN A 200 -5.79 -24.26 -0.38
N GLY A 201 -5.79 -23.93 -1.67
CA GLY A 201 -7.02 -23.85 -2.47
C GLY A 201 -7.90 -22.62 -2.22
N ILE A 202 -7.41 -21.61 -1.49
CA ILE A 202 -8.03 -20.27 -1.45
C ILE A 202 -7.98 -19.65 -2.86
N VAL A 203 -6.88 -19.92 -3.57
CA VAL A 203 -6.65 -19.52 -4.95
C VAL A 203 -6.36 -20.76 -5.79
N ARG A 204 -6.94 -20.82 -6.99
CA ARG A 204 -6.77 -21.90 -7.95
C ARG A 204 -5.43 -21.77 -8.68
N SER A 205 -4.99 -22.84 -9.33
CA SER A 205 -3.74 -22.87 -10.12
C SER A 205 -3.69 -21.84 -11.25
N ASN A 206 -4.83 -21.35 -11.72
CA ASN A 206 -4.92 -20.29 -12.72
C ASN A 206 -4.94 -18.86 -12.13
N GLY A 207 -4.76 -18.70 -10.81
CA GLY A 207 -4.76 -17.41 -10.12
C GLY A 207 -6.14 -16.93 -9.67
N GLN A 208 -7.22 -17.62 -10.04
CA GLN A 208 -8.58 -17.25 -9.65
C GLN A 208 -8.86 -17.55 -8.19
N ILE A 209 -9.45 -16.59 -7.49
CA ILE A 209 -9.90 -16.73 -6.11
C ILE A 209 -11.13 -17.66 -6.08
N THR A 210 -11.10 -18.65 -5.20
CA THR A 210 -12.19 -19.62 -5.04
C THR A 210 -13.42 -18.91 -4.46
N LYS A 211 -14.50 -18.86 -5.26
CA LYS A 211 -15.80 -18.31 -4.85
C LYS A 211 -16.49 -19.16 -3.79
N CYS A 212 -17.33 -18.52 -2.98
CA CYS A 212 -18.21 -19.17 -2.01
C CYS A 212 -19.64 -18.63 -2.17
N MET A 213 -20.56 -19.13 -1.35
CA MET A 213 -21.87 -18.50 -1.22
C MET A 213 -21.71 -17.13 -0.55
N ASP A 214 -22.44 -16.16 -1.07
CA ASP A 214 -22.45 -14.79 -0.57
C ASP A 214 -22.99 -14.75 0.86
N GLU A 215 -22.22 -14.16 1.77
CA GLU A 215 -22.67 -13.85 3.13
C GLU A 215 -22.14 -12.49 3.56
N TYR A 216 -22.86 -11.84 4.47
CA TYR A 216 -22.39 -10.61 5.08
C TYR A 216 -21.65 -10.93 6.38
N HIS A 217 -20.43 -10.41 6.50
CA HIS A 217 -19.67 -10.40 7.75
C HIS A 217 -19.41 -8.94 8.12
N ASP A 218 -20.06 -8.47 9.18
CA ASP A 218 -20.16 -7.05 9.53
C ASP A 218 -20.61 -6.17 8.35
N SER A 219 -19.73 -5.30 7.86
CA SER A 219 -19.95 -4.38 6.74
C SER A 219 -19.29 -4.87 5.45
N PHE A 220 -18.98 -6.17 5.32
CA PHE A 220 -18.40 -6.74 4.11
C PHE A 220 -19.29 -7.81 3.49
N LEU A 221 -19.49 -7.71 2.18
CA LEU A 221 -19.96 -8.83 1.37
C LEU A 221 -18.80 -9.81 1.14
N VAL A 222 -18.92 -11.00 1.73
CA VAL A 222 -17.97 -12.11 1.58
C VAL A 222 -18.50 -13.07 0.51
N ALA A 223 -17.92 -13.00 -0.68
CA ALA A 223 -18.29 -13.81 -1.85
C ALA A 223 -17.17 -14.77 -2.31
N ASP A 224 -16.08 -14.86 -1.54
CA ASP A 224 -14.98 -15.76 -1.82
C ASP A 224 -14.20 -16.19 -0.57
N ASN A 225 -13.45 -17.29 -0.72
CA ASN A 225 -12.67 -17.89 0.35
C ASN A 225 -11.50 -17.00 0.80
N LEU A 226 -11.03 -16.06 -0.01
CA LEU A 226 -9.97 -15.14 0.40
C LEU A 226 -10.50 -14.20 1.47
N ARG A 227 -11.68 -13.61 1.27
CA ARG A 227 -12.33 -12.77 2.28
C ARG A 227 -12.71 -13.56 3.53
N LYS A 228 -13.17 -14.82 3.40
CA LYS A 228 -13.37 -15.70 4.56
C LYS A 228 -12.08 -15.88 5.36
N CYS A 229 -10.98 -16.22 4.67
CA CYS A 229 -9.67 -16.36 5.29
C CYS A 229 -9.21 -15.07 6.00
N LEU A 230 -9.48 -13.89 5.43
CA LEU A 230 -9.07 -12.62 6.01
C LEU A 230 -9.94 -12.19 7.20
N LEU A 231 -11.26 -12.43 7.16
CA LEU A 231 -12.23 -11.81 8.07
C LEU A 231 -12.82 -12.75 9.12
N MET A 232 -13.03 -14.03 8.82
CA MET A 232 -13.92 -14.91 9.59
C MET A 232 -13.14 -15.93 10.42
N PRO A 233 -12.96 -15.75 11.74
CA PRO A 233 -12.25 -16.70 12.60
C PRO A 233 -12.82 -18.12 12.59
N GLU A 234 -14.11 -18.25 12.27
CA GLU A 234 -14.84 -19.52 12.16
C GLU A 234 -14.57 -20.28 10.85
N PHE A 235 -13.88 -19.67 9.89
CA PHE A 235 -13.57 -20.33 8.62
C PHE A 235 -12.44 -21.35 8.78
N ASP A 236 -12.61 -22.56 8.23
CA ASP A 236 -11.65 -23.67 8.36
C ASP A 236 -10.21 -23.32 7.98
N LEU A 237 -10.02 -22.39 7.04
CA LEU A 237 -8.70 -21.94 6.57
C LEU A 237 -8.35 -20.53 7.08
N TYR A 238 -8.98 -20.04 8.15
CA TYR A 238 -8.60 -18.79 8.81
C TYR A 238 -7.17 -18.89 9.36
N ASP A 239 -6.85 -19.96 10.08
CA ASP A 239 -5.53 -20.17 10.69
C ASP A 239 -4.41 -20.50 9.69
N LEU A 240 -4.68 -20.41 8.39
CA LEU A 240 -3.67 -20.45 7.34
C LEU A 240 -2.56 -19.40 7.57
N PHE A 241 -2.94 -18.26 8.14
CA PHE A 241 -2.04 -17.26 8.68
C PHE A 241 -2.16 -17.27 10.21
N SER A 242 -1.05 -17.56 10.89
CA SER A 242 -0.98 -17.56 12.34
C SER A 242 -1.26 -16.17 12.93
N PRO A 243 -1.51 -16.05 14.25
CA PRO A 243 -1.63 -14.75 14.89
C PRO A 243 -0.42 -13.83 14.67
N ASP A 244 0.80 -14.39 14.58
CA ASP A 244 2.01 -13.64 14.27
C ASP A 244 2.07 -13.19 12.81
N ASP A 245 1.67 -14.06 11.88
CA ASP A 245 1.57 -13.74 10.45
C ASP A 245 0.57 -12.60 10.23
N ARG A 246 -0.56 -12.63 10.95
CA ARG A 246 -1.61 -11.60 10.86
C ARG A 246 -1.17 -10.25 11.42
N ARG A 247 -0.15 -10.22 12.30
CA ARG A 247 0.48 -8.98 12.79
C ARG A 247 1.55 -8.44 11.85
N GLU A 248 1.95 -9.18 10.81
CA GLU A 248 2.95 -8.71 9.85
C GLU A 248 2.40 -7.53 9.04
N PHE A 249 3.21 -6.47 8.91
CA PHE A 249 2.80 -5.27 8.20
C PHE A 249 2.46 -5.56 6.72
N ILE A 250 3.13 -6.53 6.09
CA ILE A 250 2.79 -6.93 4.72
C ILE A 250 1.39 -7.56 4.64
N PHE A 251 0.99 -8.32 5.67
CA PHE A 251 -0.35 -8.89 5.78
C PHE A 251 -1.39 -7.79 5.93
N HIS A 252 -1.11 -6.77 6.76
CA HIS A 252 -2.00 -5.61 6.92
C HIS A 252 -2.20 -4.84 5.60
N VAL A 253 -1.13 -4.60 4.84
CA VAL A 253 -1.22 -3.94 3.53
C VAL A 253 -2.04 -4.81 2.57
N PHE A 254 -1.76 -6.11 2.51
CA PHE A 254 -2.49 -7.05 1.65
C PHE A 254 -3.98 -7.11 1.99
N GLN A 255 -4.30 -7.29 3.28
CA GLN A 255 -5.68 -7.31 3.77
C GLN A 255 -6.40 -6.01 3.39
N ALA A 256 -5.77 -4.85 3.60
CA ALA A 256 -6.36 -3.57 3.22
C ALA A 256 -6.69 -3.51 1.71
N MET A 257 -5.81 -4.02 0.84
CA MET A 257 -6.07 -4.03 -0.61
C MET A 257 -7.20 -4.99 -0.98
N CYS A 258 -7.23 -6.19 -0.37
CA CYS A 258 -8.28 -7.18 -0.62
C CYS A 258 -9.65 -6.68 -0.15
N LEU A 259 -9.73 -6.06 1.03
CA LEU A 259 -11.00 -5.55 1.56
C LEU A 259 -11.47 -4.27 0.85
N GLY A 260 -10.55 -3.47 0.31
CA GLY A 260 -10.86 -2.32 -0.53
C GLY A 260 -11.36 -1.12 0.26
N GLY A 261 -12.26 -0.34 -0.31
CA GLY A 261 -12.81 0.88 0.29
C GLY A 261 -14.32 0.94 0.07
N ARG A 262 -14.80 2.08 -0.43
CA ARG A 262 -16.24 2.30 -0.64
C ARG A 262 -16.85 1.53 -1.80
N LEU A 263 -16.03 0.98 -2.69
CA LEU A 263 -16.54 0.35 -3.90
C LEU A 263 -16.26 -1.14 -3.82
N CYS A 264 -17.32 -1.95 -3.91
CA CYS A 264 -17.24 -3.41 -3.89
C CYS A 264 -16.85 -3.98 -5.27
N GLN A 265 -15.96 -3.32 -6.03
CA GLN A 265 -15.48 -3.83 -7.32
C GLN A 265 -14.26 -4.73 -7.12
N TYR A 266 -14.49 -5.87 -6.48
CA TYR A 266 -13.45 -6.81 -6.13
C TYR A 266 -12.87 -7.55 -7.34
N GLU A 267 -11.67 -8.11 -7.18
CA GLU A 267 -11.03 -8.93 -8.19
C GLU A 267 -11.50 -10.38 -8.13
N ASN A 268 -11.47 -11.04 -9.28
CA ASN A 268 -11.62 -12.49 -9.36
C ASN A 268 -10.26 -13.22 -9.31
N ASP A 269 -9.17 -12.50 -9.57
CA ASP A 269 -7.81 -13.01 -9.57
C ASP A 269 -7.01 -12.43 -8.39
N LEU A 270 -6.08 -13.21 -7.83
CA LEU A 270 -5.24 -12.78 -6.71
C LEU A 270 -4.19 -11.72 -7.12
N GLU A 271 -3.70 -11.82 -8.35
CA GLU A 271 -2.52 -11.10 -8.84
C GLU A 271 -2.59 -9.58 -8.66
N PRO A 272 -3.70 -8.87 -8.95
CA PRO A 272 -3.75 -7.42 -8.77
C PRO A 272 -3.53 -7.01 -7.30
N TYR A 273 -4.07 -7.77 -6.34
CA TYR A 273 -3.85 -7.50 -4.92
C TYR A 273 -2.39 -7.67 -4.52
N LEU A 274 -1.71 -8.72 -5.00
CA LEU A 274 -0.29 -8.95 -4.71
C LEU A 274 0.60 -7.86 -5.34
N GLN A 275 0.31 -7.46 -6.58
CA GLN A 275 1.11 -6.42 -7.26
C GLN A 275 1.00 -5.07 -6.55
N VAL A 276 -0.21 -4.66 -6.17
CA VAL A 276 -0.41 -3.42 -5.42
C VAL A 276 0.23 -3.51 -4.03
N THR A 277 0.05 -4.64 -3.33
CA THR A 277 0.69 -4.89 -2.02
C THR A 277 2.21 -4.74 -2.10
N LYS A 278 2.84 -5.37 -3.09
CA LYS A 278 4.30 -5.29 -3.31
C LYS A 278 4.76 -3.85 -3.49
N LYS A 279 4.04 -3.08 -4.31
CA LYS A 279 4.36 -1.70 -4.64
C LYS A 279 4.26 -0.81 -3.39
N LEU A 280 3.14 -0.86 -2.66
CA LEU A 280 2.98 -0.09 -1.42
C LEU A 280 3.98 -0.51 -0.34
N TYR A 281 4.19 -1.81 -0.15
CA TYR A 281 5.12 -2.31 0.87
C TYR A 281 6.53 -1.75 0.64
N LYS A 282 7.02 -1.79 -0.61
CA LYS A 282 8.33 -1.24 -0.98
C LYS A 282 8.45 0.27 -0.79
N ASP A 283 7.36 1.01 -0.93
CA ASP A 283 7.34 2.46 -0.70
C ASP A 283 7.38 2.83 0.79
N LEU A 284 6.84 1.95 1.63
CA LEU A 284 6.63 2.20 3.06
C LEU A 284 7.79 1.73 3.92
N ILE A 285 8.52 0.69 3.50
CA ILE A 285 9.61 0.10 4.29
C ILE A 285 10.99 0.29 3.64
N THR A 286 12.02 0.24 4.46
CA THR A 286 13.41 0.10 4.03
C THR A 286 13.92 -1.29 4.42
N VAL A 287 14.57 -1.96 3.47
CA VAL A 287 15.22 -3.26 3.69
C VAL A 287 16.73 -3.07 3.64
N VAL A 288 17.44 -3.71 4.57
CA VAL A 288 18.90 -3.71 4.63
C VAL A 288 19.42 -5.15 4.63
N LYS A 289 20.64 -5.33 4.14
CA LYS A 289 21.33 -6.61 4.25
C LYS A 289 21.95 -6.72 5.64
N ASP A 290 21.64 -7.79 6.34
CA ASP A 290 22.28 -8.09 7.62
C ASP A 290 23.74 -8.51 7.39
N PRO A 291 24.72 -7.85 8.03
CA PRO A 291 26.14 -8.10 7.76
C PRO A 291 26.60 -9.48 8.26
N LEU A 292 25.93 -10.08 9.25
CA LEU A 292 26.30 -11.38 9.81
C LEU A 292 25.68 -12.51 8.99
N THR A 293 24.39 -12.41 8.68
CA THR A 293 23.65 -13.50 8.03
C THR A 293 23.60 -13.39 6.50
N ASN A 294 23.98 -12.23 5.93
CA ASN A 294 23.82 -11.88 4.52
C ASN A 294 22.36 -11.90 4.01
N LYS A 295 21.37 -12.07 4.91
CA LYS A 295 19.95 -12.05 4.55
C LYS A 295 19.41 -10.63 4.59
N LEU A 296 18.36 -10.38 3.82
CA LEU A 296 17.62 -9.14 3.88
C LEU A 296 16.78 -9.09 5.16
N LYS A 297 16.72 -7.93 5.79
CA LYS A 297 15.83 -7.64 6.92
C LYS A 297 15.21 -6.27 6.78
N VAL A 298 13.99 -6.10 7.26
CA VAL A 298 13.36 -4.79 7.35
C VAL A 298 14.09 -3.95 8.41
N ALA A 299 14.45 -2.72 8.05
CA ALA A 299 15.09 -1.75 8.94
C ALA A 299 14.11 -0.71 9.50
N SER A 300 12.93 -0.59 8.89
CA SER A 300 11.88 0.30 9.34
C SER A 300 11.11 -0.30 10.53
N PHE A 301 10.73 0.56 11.48
CA PHE A 301 9.78 0.21 12.54
C PHE A 301 8.39 0.68 12.14
N ILE A 302 7.37 -0.18 12.26
CA ILE A 302 6.03 0.14 11.81
C ILE A 302 5.01 0.00 12.95
N TYR A 303 4.26 1.08 13.17
CA TYR A 303 3.22 1.17 14.18
C TYR A 303 1.87 1.42 13.54
N LYS A 304 0.87 0.64 13.95
CA LYS A 304 -0.55 0.93 13.66
C LYS A 304 -1.05 1.91 14.71
N ILE A 305 -1.53 3.07 14.30
CA ILE A 305 -2.11 4.06 15.20
C ILE A 305 -3.58 3.71 15.37
N THR A 306 -3.95 3.31 16.59
CA THR A 306 -5.30 2.84 16.91
C THR A 306 -6.19 3.99 17.37
N GLN A 307 -5.63 4.98 18.06
CA GLN A 307 -6.38 6.13 18.55
C GLN A 307 -5.50 7.37 18.66
N VAL A 308 -6.08 8.54 18.36
CA VAL A 308 -5.48 9.84 18.66
C VAL A 308 -6.49 10.66 19.44
N LYS A 309 -6.18 11.00 20.70
CA LYS A 309 -7.01 11.89 21.52
C LYS A 309 -6.67 13.33 21.16
N SER A 310 -7.57 13.97 20.43
CA SER A 310 -7.36 15.30 19.88
C SER A 310 -8.47 16.28 20.27
N SER A 311 -8.27 17.58 20.04
CA SER A 311 -9.23 18.62 20.40
C SER A 311 -10.31 18.90 19.34
N VAL A 312 -10.13 18.45 18.09
CA VAL A 312 -11.02 18.83 16.96
C VAL A 312 -11.69 17.62 16.32
N SER A 313 -10.94 16.59 15.93
CA SER A 313 -11.49 15.45 15.21
C SER A 313 -10.85 14.14 15.64
N GLN A 314 -11.65 13.08 15.72
CA GLN A 314 -11.13 11.74 15.93
C GLN A 314 -10.21 11.32 14.77
N LEU A 315 -9.37 10.31 15.01
CA LEU A 315 -8.49 9.76 13.98
C LEU A 315 -9.29 9.18 12.81
N PHE A 316 -10.40 8.52 13.11
CA PHE A 316 -11.27 7.86 12.13
C PHE A 316 -12.72 8.32 12.32
N PRO A 317 -13.52 8.34 11.25
CA PRO A 317 -14.92 8.76 11.30
C PRO A 317 -15.86 7.69 11.89
N LEU A 318 -15.49 6.42 11.81
CA LEU A 318 -16.17 5.30 12.49
C LEU A 318 -15.18 4.18 12.82
N GLU A 319 -15.57 3.27 13.70
CA GLU A 319 -14.81 2.06 13.97
C GLU A 319 -15.02 1.04 12.85
N HIS A 320 -13.99 0.79 12.06
CA HIS A 320 -14.05 -0.14 10.94
C HIS A 320 -12.65 -0.69 10.65
N PRO A 321 -12.49 -1.99 10.34
CA PRO A 321 -11.17 -2.57 10.07
C PRO A 321 -10.45 -1.94 8.88
N GLN A 322 -11.21 -1.32 7.97
CA GLN A 322 -10.66 -0.61 6.82
C GLN A 322 -10.31 0.86 7.09
N ASN A 323 -10.60 1.38 8.28
CA ASN A 323 -10.06 2.65 8.74
C ASN A 323 -8.71 2.38 9.42
N PHE A 324 -7.61 2.83 8.81
CA PHE A 324 -6.27 2.56 9.32
C PHE A 324 -5.32 3.74 9.16
N CYS A 325 -4.31 3.74 10.02
CA CYS A 325 -3.25 4.73 10.05
C CYS A 325 -1.96 3.99 10.45
N TYR A 326 -1.00 3.91 9.54
CA TYR A 326 0.30 3.29 9.79
C TYR A 326 1.39 4.34 9.73
N VAL A 327 2.27 4.32 10.72
CA VAL A 327 3.47 5.15 10.78
C VAL A 327 4.66 4.22 10.64
N SER A 328 5.33 4.27 9.49
CA SER A 328 6.59 3.59 9.23
C SER A 328 7.74 4.56 9.43
N ILE A 329 8.69 4.19 10.29
CA ILE A 329 9.84 5.02 10.67
C ILE A 329 11.10 4.34 10.18
N ASP A 330 11.85 4.99 9.30
CA ASP A 330 13.19 4.59 8.90
C ASP A 330 14.21 5.35 9.77
N PRO A 331 14.85 4.70 10.74
CA PRO A 331 15.81 5.35 11.64
C PRO A 331 17.09 5.80 10.94
N MET A 332 17.48 5.14 9.84
CA MET A 332 18.72 5.42 9.12
C MET A 332 18.58 6.64 8.23
N ARG A 333 17.47 6.72 7.48
CA ARG A 333 17.16 7.89 6.64
C ARG A 333 16.48 9.01 7.43
N ARG A 334 16.06 8.74 8.65
CA ARG A 334 15.21 9.60 9.48
C ARG A 334 13.95 10.03 8.74
N HIS A 335 13.34 9.07 8.04
CA HIS A 335 12.09 9.28 7.31
C HIS A 335 10.93 8.69 8.10
N ILE A 336 9.77 9.34 7.99
CA ILE A 336 8.49 8.84 8.48
C ILE A 336 7.56 8.77 7.29
N ASN A 337 7.03 7.60 6.99
CA ASN A 337 5.94 7.42 6.02
C ASN A 337 4.64 7.21 6.81
N LEU A 338 3.68 8.10 6.62
CA LEU A 338 2.32 7.97 7.13
C LEU A 338 1.44 7.43 6.01
N LEU A 339 0.97 6.18 6.12
CA LEU A 339 -0.09 5.63 5.28
C LEU A 339 -1.41 5.77 6.04
N TYR A 340 -2.37 6.48 5.47
CA TYR A 340 -3.67 6.70 6.07
C TYR A 340 -4.77 6.33 5.08
N HIS A 341 -5.79 5.61 5.54
CA HIS A 341 -7.04 5.45 4.83
C HIS A 341 -8.20 5.54 5.81
N ALA A 342 -9.22 6.32 5.46
CA ALA A 342 -10.47 6.25 6.19
C ALA A 342 -11.67 6.72 5.40
N SER A 343 -12.81 6.11 5.69
CA SER A 343 -14.11 6.48 5.13
C SER A 343 -15.19 6.51 6.22
N ALA A 344 -16.10 7.47 6.08
CA ALA A 344 -17.30 7.58 6.91
C ALA A 344 -18.41 6.55 6.57
N VAL A 345 -18.25 5.79 5.47
CA VAL A 345 -19.24 4.83 4.95
C VAL A 345 -18.51 3.64 4.32
N TYR A 346 -18.97 2.43 4.63
CA TYR A 346 -18.62 1.17 3.98
C TYR A 346 -19.93 0.41 3.69
N TYR A 347 -19.98 -0.38 2.61
CA TYR A 347 -21.22 -0.97 2.07
C TYR A 347 -21.27 -2.49 2.25
#